data_AF-A0A847JQE2-F1
#
_entry.id   AF-A0A847JQE2-F1
#
_cell.length_a   1.000
_cell.length_b   1.000
_cell.length_c   1.000
_cell.angle_alpha   90.00
_cell.angle_beta   90.00
_cell.angle_gamma   90.00
#
_symmetry.space_group_name_H-M   'P 1'
#
loop_
_entity.id
_entity.type
_entity.pdbx_description
1 polymer ?
#
loop_
_entity_poly.entity_id
_entity_poly.type
_entity_poly.pdbx_seq_one_letter_code
_entity_poly.pdbx_strand_id
1 'polypeptide(L)' 'AEPIDSMYCERLGNNAVHAAMAGKTKMLIGLVNNEFVHIPIRAATSRRKLVNPEGSLWRDAIEATQQPFFMLKKDQK' A
#
# COMPACT_ATOMS: atom_id res chain seq x y z
N ALA A 1 17.38 1.24 6.41
CA ALA A 1 16.48 0.77 5.35
C ALA A 1 17.11 -0.48 4.77
N GLU A 2 16.33 -1.54 4.53
CA GLU A 2 16.86 -2.71 3.81
C GLU A 2 17.28 -2.29 2.39
N PRO A 3 18.26 -2.97 1.75
CA PRO A 3 18.69 -2.61 0.39
C PRO A 3 17.53 -2.54 -0.63
N ILE A 4 16.51 -3.37 -0.45
CA ILE A 4 15.30 -3.38 -1.27
C ILE A 4 14.50 -2.08 -1.12
N ASP A 5 14.35 -1.59 0.12
CA ASP A 5 13.64 -0.33 0.40
C ASP A 5 14.39 0.87 -0.20
N SER A 6 15.73 0.85 -0.17
CA SER A 6 16.55 1.89 -0.77
C SER A 6 16.35 1.95 -2.29
N MET A 7 16.40 0.80 -2.98
CA MET A 7 16.12 0.72 -4.42
C MET A 7 14.68 1.16 -4.74
N TYR A 8 13.71 0.80 -3.90
CA TYR A 8 12.33 1.22 -4.09
C TYR A 8 12.15 2.73 -4.00
N CYS A 9 12.75 3.36 -2.98
CA CYS A 9 12.73 4.81 -2.80
C CYS A 9 13.41 5.56 -3.96
N GLU A 10 14.54 5.05 -4.46
CA GLU A 10 15.22 5.61 -5.64
C GLU A 10 14.28 5.62 -6.86
N ARG A 11 13.61 4.50 -7.14
CA ARG A 11 12.66 4.39 -8.26
C ARG A 11 11.46 5.33 -8.09
N LEU A 12 10.91 5.44 -6.87
CA LEU A 12 9.84 6.41 -6.58
C LEU A 12 10.30 7.85 -6.87
N GLY A 13 11.49 8.22 -6.41
CA GLY A 13 12.07 9.55 -6.61
C GLY A 13 12.29 9.88 -8.08
N ASN A 14 12.93 8.99 -8.83
CA ASN A 14 13.20 9.18 -10.26
C ASN A 14 11.90 9.37 -11.07
N ASN A 15 10.89 8.54 -10.82
CA ASN A 15 9.59 8.68 -11.48
C ASN A 15 8.87 9.97 -11.07
N ALA A 16 9.00 10.42 -9.81
CA ALA A 16 8.39 11.64 -9.34
C ALA A 16 9.00 12.87 -10.03
N VAL A 17 10.33 12.89 -10.18
CA VAL A 17 11.03 13.95 -10.92
C VAL A 17 10.61 13.95 -12.39
N HIS A 18 10.58 12.81 -13.07
CA HIS A 18 10.11 12.74 -14.45
C HIS A 18 8.67 13.25 -14.62
N ALA A 19 7.76 12.88 -13.70
CA ALA A 19 6.39 13.38 -13.71
C ALA A 19 6.32 14.90 -13.54
N ALA A 20 7.08 15.45 -12.58
CA ALA A 20 7.15 16.88 -12.32
C ALA A 20 7.74 17.66 -13.52
N MET A 21 8.83 17.16 -14.12
CA MET A 21 9.46 17.76 -15.31
C MET A 21 8.54 17.72 -16.53
N ALA A 22 7.65 16.73 -16.63
CA ALA A 22 6.58 16.67 -17.62
C ALA A 22 5.35 17.53 -17.28
N GLY A 23 5.43 18.40 -16.26
CA GLY A 23 4.35 19.31 -15.87
C GLY A 23 3.21 18.68 -15.07
N LYS A 24 3.35 17.43 -14.60
CA LYS A 24 2.30 16.78 -13.79
C LYS A 24 2.32 17.30 -12.36
N THR A 25 1.14 17.58 -11.82
CA THR A 25 0.97 18.12 -10.46
C THR A 25 -0.20 17.42 -9.74
N LYS A 26 -0.32 17.63 -8.42
CA LYS A 26 -1.39 17.11 -7.55
C LYS A 26 -1.54 15.58 -7.59
N MET A 27 -0.43 14.87 -7.76
CA MET A 27 -0.35 13.42 -7.82
C MET A 27 0.83 12.88 -7.00
N LEU A 28 0.80 11.58 -6.72
CA LEU A 28 1.85 10.80 -6.06
C LEU A 28 2.34 9.73 -7.04
N ILE A 29 3.59 9.29 -6.89
CA ILE A 29 4.05 8.03 -7.49
C ILE A 29 3.79 6.91 -6.50
N GLY A 30 3.22 5.81 -6.96
CA GLY A 30 3.08 4.59 -6.17
C GLY A 30 3.26 3.35 -7.03
N LEU A 31 3.52 2.21 -6.39
CA LEU A 31 3.57 0.91 -7.04
C LEU A 31 2.22 0.22 -6.91
N VAL A 32 1.58 -0.08 -8.05
CA VAL A 32 0.31 -0.79 -8.12
C VAL A 32 0.47 -1.91 -9.14
N ASN A 33 0.17 -3.15 -8.74
CA ASN A 33 0.31 -4.32 -9.61
C ASN A 33 1.68 -4.40 -10.30
N ASN A 34 2.77 -4.20 -9.54
CA ASN A 34 4.15 -4.20 -10.03
C ASN A 34 4.52 -3.07 -11.02
N GLU A 35 3.69 -2.05 -11.19
CA GLU A 35 3.95 -0.90 -12.05
C GLU A 35 3.97 0.42 -11.28
N PHE A 36 4.87 1.33 -11.67
CA PHE A 36 4.90 2.69 -11.13
C PHE A 36 3.86 3.55 -11.84
N VAL A 37 2.90 4.07 -11.08
CA VAL A 37 1.74 4.79 -11.61
C VAL A 37 1.59 6.18 -10.98
N HIS A 38 0.97 7.10 -11.74
CA HIS A 38 0.55 8.40 -11.24
C HIS A 38 -0.79 8.26 -10.50
N ILE A 39 -0.83 8.59 -9.21
CA ILE A 39 -2.02 8.49 -8.37
C ILE A 39 -2.45 9.89 -7.95
N PRO A 40 -3.64 10.39 -8.34
CA PRO A 40 -4.13 11.68 -7.88
C PRO A 40 -4.20 11.75 -6.35
N ILE A 41 -3.74 12.85 -5.73
CA ILE A 41 -3.71 12.99 -4.25
C ILE A 41 -5.11 12.79 -3.67
N ARG A 42 -6.15 13.33 -4.30
CA ARG A 42 -7.55 13.17 -3.86
C ARG A 42 -8.01 11.70 -3.83
N ALA A 43 -7.54 10.89 -4.78
CA ALA A 43 -7.87 9.46 -4.81
C ALA A 43 -7.11 8.73 -3.70
N ALA A 44 -5.82 9.02 -3.54
CA ALA A 44 -4.96 8.42 -2.50
C ALA A 44 -5.44 8.72 -1.07
N THR A 45 -5.99 9.92 -0.83
CA THR A 45 -6.48 10.32 0.50
C THR A 45 -7.95 9.99 0.74
N SER A 46 -8.67 9.45 -0.24
CA SER A 46 -10.11 9.18 -0.13
C SER A 46 -10.43 8.08 0.90
N ARG A 47 -9.62 7.02 0.95
CA ARG A 47 -9.72 5.90 1.89
C ARG A 47 -8.35 5.29 2.11
N ARG A 48 -8.13 4.69 3.29
CA ARG A 48 -6.93 3.89 3.59
C ARG A 48 -7.18 2.41 3.30
N LYS A 49 -6.13 1.68 2.90
CA LYS A 49 -6.15 0.22 2.82
C LYS A 49 -6.28 -0.36 4.23
N LEU A 50 -7.28 -1.21 4.44
CA LEU A 50 -7.47 -1.98 5.67
C LEU A 50 -7.10 -3.44 5.40
N VAL A 51 -6.56 -4.13 6.41
CA VAL A 51 -6.43 -5.59 6.37
C VAL A 51 -7.84 -6.18 6.32
N ASN A 52 -8.05 -7.17 5.45
CA ASN A 52 -9.28 -7.94 5.41
C ASN A 52 -9.23 -9.02 6.50
N PRO A 53 -10.06 -8.95 7.57
CA PRO A 53 -10.04 -9.95 8.64
C PRO A 53 -10.43 -11.36 8.15
N GLU A 54 -11.21 -11.43 7.07
CA GLU A 54 -11.61 -12.72 6.48
C GLU A 54 -10.60 -13.22 5.42
N GLY A 55 -9.51 -12.47 5.17
CA GLY A 55 -8.50 -12.78 4.15
C GLY A 55 -7.37 -13.67 4.66
N SER A 56 -6.62 -14.28 3.73
CA SER A 56 -5.48 -15.16 4.06
C SER A 56 -4.44 -14.48 4.94
N LEU A 57 -4.05 -13.24 4.62
CA LEU A 57 -3.07 -12.48 5.41
C LEU A 57 -3.42 -12.41 6.90
N TRP A 58 -4.70 -12.23 7.24
CA TRP A 58 -5.12 -12.17 8.65
C TRP A 58 -5.24 -13.56 9.28
N ARG A 59 -5.66 -14.57 8.50
CA ARG A 59 -5.67 -15.97 8.95
C ARG A 59 -4.26 -16.46 9.29
N ASP A 60 -3.29 -16.18 8.42
CA ASP A 60 -1.88 -16.55 8.62
C ASP A 60 -1.34 -15.88 9.89
N ALA A 61 -1.72 -14.63 10.16
CA ALA A 61 -1.33 -13.91 11.38
C ALA A 61 -1.92 -14.55 12.65
N ILE A 62 -3.20 -14.93 12.64
CA ILE A 62 -3.86 -15.60 13.76
C ILE A 62 -3.23 -16.97 14.03
N GLU A 63 -2.97 -17.75 12.99
CA GLU A 63 -2.34 -19.07 13.10
C GLU A 63 -0.91 -18.98 13.64
N ALA A 64 -0.10 -18.05 13.11
CA ALA A 64 1.28 -17.84 13.55
C ALA A 64 1.37 -17.36 15.01
N THR A 65 0.37 -16.61 15.48
CA THR A 65 0.34 -16.06 16.85
C THR A 65 -0.50 -16.89 17.82
N GLN A 66 -1.13 -17.98 17.36
CA GLN A 66 -2.06 -18.81 18.14
C GLN A 66 -3.21 -18.00 18.76
N GLN A 67 -3.66 -16.96 18.07
CA GLN A 67 -4.79 -16.15 18.53
C GLN A 67 -6.13 -16.87 18.29
N PRO A 68 -7.19 -16.55 19.06
CA PRO A 68 -8.48 -17.19 18.90
C PRO A 68 -9.15 -16.89 17.55
N PHE A 69 -9.77 -17.91 16.94
CA PHE A 69 -10.45 -17.80 15.64
C PHE A 69 -11.64 -16.82 15.61
N PHE A 70 -12.21 -16.44 16.76
CA PHE A 70 -13.27 -15.43 16.78
C PHE A 70 -12.79 -14.06 16.30
N MET A 71 -11.48 -13.79 16.30
CA MET A 71 -10.88 -12.56 15.75
C MET A 71 -10.94 -12.47 14.20
N LEU A 72 -11.33 -13.54 13.51
CA LEU A 72 -11.64 -13.50 12.07
C LEU A 72 -12.93 -12.72 11.80
N LYS A 73 -13.91 -12.84 12.70
CA LYS A 73 -15.21 -12.22 12.54
C LYS A 73 -15.15 -10.77 12.98
N LYS A 74 -15.47 -9.87 12.05
CA LYS A 74 -15.85 -8.52 12.43
C LYS A 74 -17.22 -8.61 13.11
N ASP A 75 -17.30 -8.35 14.41
CA ASP A 75 -18.57 -8.03 15.05
C ASP A 75 -19.19 -6.87 14.27
N GLN A 76 -20.22 -7.18 13.47
CA GLN A 76 -21.06 -6.17 12.86
C GLN A 76 -21.91 -5.57 13.98
N LYS A 77 -21.49 -4.41 14.46
CA LYS A 77 -22.34 -3.51 15.23
C LYS A 77 -22.65 -2.28 14.39
#